data_AF-A0A7C5AU35-F1
#
_entry.id   AF-A0A7C5AU35-F1
#
_cell.length_a   1.000
_cell.length_b   1.000
_cell.length_c   1.000
_cell.angle_alpha   90.00
_cell.angle_beta   90.00
_cell.angle_gamma   90.00
#
_symmetry.space_group_name_H-M   'P 1'
#
loop_
_entity.id
_entity.type
_entity.pdbx_description
1 polymer ?
#
loop_
_entity_poly.entity_id
_entity_poly.type
_entity_poly.pdbx_seq_one_letter_code
_entity_poly.pdbx_strand_id
1 'polypeptide(L)'
;MSQAQLDPEEVLVQFNRLMRELLRGQINRNTFQPWEIELLLDIENCTLKETTRESTLKRYQKAVQRQLLRGGTVPLKLSEFLRTKSKKKAALS
;
A
#
# COMPACT_ATOMS: atom_id res chain seq x y z
N MET A 1 -10.73 22.64 -11.85
CA MET A 1 -9.80 21.68 -11.24
C MET A 1 -10.62 20.46 -10.85
N SER A 2 -10.99 19.63 -11.82
CA SER A 2 -11.79 18.43 -11.57
C SER A 2 -10.82 17.37 -11.06
N GLN A 3 -10.93 16.97 -9.80
CA GLN A 3 -10.26 15.75 -9.36
C GLN A 3 -10.88 14.62 -10.19
N ALA A 4 -10.14 14.14 -11.18
CA ALA A 4 -10.52 12.95 -11.93
C ALA A 4 -10.74 11.86 -10.88
N GLN A 5 -11.99 11.40 -10.79
CA GLN A 5 -12.35 10.29 -9.95
C GLN A 5 -11.64 9.08 -10.55
N LEU A 6 -10.43 8.80 -10.08
CA LEU A 6 -9.61 7.71 -10.59
C LEU A 6 -10.43 6.43 -10.46
N ASP A 7 -10.60 5.72 -11.57
CA ASP A 7 -11.32 4.46 -11.56
C ASP A 7 -10.61 3.50 -10.60
N PRO A 8 -11.37 2.77 -9.76
CA PRO A 8 -10.77 1.86 -8.78
C PRO A 8 -9.88 0.79 -9.42
N GLU A 9 -10.14 0.44 -10.69
CA GLU A 9 -9.28 -0.42 -11.50
C GLU A 9 -7.95 0.25 -11.87
N GLU A 10 -7.96 1.53 -12.23
CA GLU A 10 -6.72 2.29 -12.50
C GLU A 10 -5.86 2.43 -11.24
N VAL A 11 -6.49 2.76 -10.11
CA VAL A 11 -5.82 2.83 -8.80
C VAL A 11 -5.19 1.47 -8.46
N LEU A 12 -5.91 0.37 -8.70
CA LEU A 12 -5.40 -0.98 -8.47
C LEU A 12 -4.20 -1.30 -9.37
N VAL A 13 -4.25 -0.93 -10.65
CA VAL A 13 -3.15 -1.14 -11.60
C VAL A 13 -1.92 -0.34 -11.18
N GLN A 14 -2.08 0.94 -10.85
CA GLN A 14 -0.99 1.81 -10.38
C GLN A 14 -0.40 1.28 -9.08
N PHE A 15 -1.24 0.89 -8.12
CA PHE A 15 -0.80 0.32 -6.84
C PHE A 15 0.00 -0.95 -7.03
N ASN A 16 -0.47 -1.87 -7.88
CA ASN A 16 0.27 -3.09 -8.20
C ASN A 16 1.62 -2.81 -8.90
N ARG A 17 1.68 -1.75 -9.71
CA ARG A 17 2.92 -1.29 -10.33
C ARG A 17 3.89 -0.74 -9.27
N LEU A 18 3.42 0.10 -8.35
CA LEU A 18 4.21 0.65 -7.23
C LEU A 18 4.74 -0.46 -6.31
N MET A 19 3.89 -1.43 -5.94
CA MET A 19 4.30 -2.54 -5.09
C MET A 19 5.37 -3.43 -5.72
N ARG A 20 5.33 -3.64 -7.05
CA ARG A 20 6.40 -4.38 -7.75
C ARG A 20 7.74 -3.67 -7.69
N GLU A 21 7.74 -2.35 -7.80
CA GLU A 21 8.96 -1.52 -7.70
C GLU A 21 9.52 -1.53 -6.27
N LEU A 22 8.64 -1.38 -5.28
CA LEU A 22 9.00 -1.48 -3.86
C LEU A 22 9.56 -2.86 -3.49
N LEU A 23 8.99 -3.93 -4.04
CA LEU A 23 9.48 -5.30 -3.82
C LEU A 23 10.80 -5.58 -4.54
N ARG A 24 11.05 -4.94 -5.70
CA ARG A 24 12.33 -5.03 -6.42
C ARG A 24 13.41 -4.13 -5.81
N GLY A 25 13.05 -3.16 -4.99
CA GLY A 25 13.97 -2.16 -4.44
C GLY A 25 14.44 -1.14 -5.48
N GLN A 26 13.77 -1.05 -6.64
CA GLN A 26 14.12 -0.13 -7.73
C GLN A 26 12.87 0.61 -8.20
N ILE A 27 12.89 1.93 -8.08
CA ILE A 27 11.83 2.82 -8.56
C ILE A 27 12.41 3.64 -9.72
N ASN A 28 12.01 3.30 -10.95
CA ASN A 28 12.56 3.92 -12.17
C ASN A 28 11.63 4.98 -12.77
N ARG A 29 10.68 5.51 -11.99
CA ARG A 29 9.68 6.46 -12.49
C ARG A 29 9.89 7.86 -11.92
N ASN A 30 9.58 8.85 -12.75
CA ASN A 30 9.63 10.28 -12.42
C ASN A 30 8.24 10.90 -12.16
N THR A 31 7.17 10.10 -12.24
CA THR A 31 5.79 10.58 -12.08
C THR A 31 5.07 9.68 -11.09
N PHE A 32 4.47 10.31 -10.07
CA PHE A 32 3.67 9.66 -9.04
C PHE A 32 2.37 10.43 -8.86
N GLN A 33 1.30 9.71 -8.55
CA GLN A 33 0.06 10.30 -8.09
C GLN A 33 0.20 10.77 -6.64
N PRO A 34 -0.59 11.77 -6.19
CA PRO A 34 -0.55 12.26 -4.81
C PRO A 34 -0.69 11.14 -3.76
N TRP A 35 -1.60 10.18 -4.00
CA TRP A 35 -1.80 9.05 -3.09
C TRP A 35 -0.62 8.07 -3.07
N GLU A 36 0.11 7.91 -4.18
CA GLU A 36 1.32 7.06 -4.23
C GLU A 36 2.43 7.66 -3.35
N ILE A 37 2.60 8.99 -3.40
CA ILE A 37 3.56 9.71 -2.57
C ILE A 37 3.22 9.55 -1.09
N GLU A 38 1.94 9.73 -0.72
CA GLU A 38 1.50 9.52 0.66
C GLU A 38 1.78 8.10 1.16
N LEU A 39 1.58 7.08 0.32
CA LEU A 39 1.91 5.69 0.66
C LEU A 39 3.40 5.48 0.83
N LEU A 40 4.22 6.02 -0.06
CA LEU A 40 5.68 5.89 0.04
C LEU A 40 6.19 6.51 1.34
N LEU A 41 5.71 7.70 1.69
CA LEU A 41 6.04 8.36 2.96
C LEU A 41 5.58 7.53 4.18
N ASP A 42 4.37 6.97 4.13
CA ASP A 42 3.85 6.11 5.20
C ASP A 42 4.67 4.82 5.37
N ILE A 43 5.11 4.21 4.26
CA ILE A 43 5.92 3.00 4.26
C ILE A 43 7.31 3.26 4.86
N GLU A 44 7.95 4.37 4.49
CA GLU A 44 9.23 4.78 5.05
C GLU A 44 9.11 5.08 6.55
N ASN A 45 8.05 5.76 6.98
CA ASN A 45 7.78 6.04 8.39
C ASN A 45 7.55 4.77 9.24
N CYS A 46 7.10 3.66 8.63
CA CYS A 46 6.92 2.41 9.35
C CYS A 46 8.24 1.70 9.71
N THR A 47 9.40 2.16 9.21
CA THR A 47 10.74 1.63 9.53
C THR A 47 10.81 0.09 9.50
N LEU A 48 10.27 -0.52 8.43
CA LEU A 48 10.22 -1.98 8.31
C LEU A 48 11.64 -2.58 8.29
N LYS A 49 11.88 -3.58 9.16
CA LYS A 49 13.11 -4.39 9.08
C LYS A 49 13.22 -5.06 7.72
N GLU A 50 14.37 -4.98 7.09
CA GLU A 50 14.60 -5.47 5.73
C GLU A 50 14.23 -6.95 5.56
N THR A 51 14.53 -7.78 6.56
CA THR A 51 14.18 -9.21 6.62
C THR A 51 12.68 -9.48 6.60
N THR A 52 11.86 -8.57 7.13
CA THR A 52 10.40 -8.73 7.17
C THR A 52 9.67 -7.84 6.17
N ARG A 53 10.37 -6.86 5.56
CA ARG A 53 9.83 -5.88 4.62
C ARG A 53 9.13 -6.56 3.46
N GLU A 54 9.80 -7.47 2.76
CA GLU A 54 9.23 -8.17 1.60
C GLU A 54 7.96 -8.95 1.96
N SER A 55 8.00 -9.75 3.03
CA SER A 55 6.85 -10.55 3.48
C SER A 55 5.68 -9.70 3.99
N THR A 56 5.97 -8.50 4.49
CA THR A 56 4.99 -7.54 4.99
C THR A 56 4.34 -6.82 3.82
N LEU A 57 5.12 -6.32 2.87
CA LEU A 57 4.66 -5.69 1.64
C LEU A 57 3.79 -6.64 0.80
N LYS A 58 4.18 -7.92 0.65
CA LYS A 58 3.33 -8.92 -0.05
C LYS A 58 1.98 -9.14 0.64
N ARG A 59 1.95 -9.16 1.98
CA ARG A 59 0.70 -9.31 2.75
C ARG A 59 -0.17 -8.06 2.69
N TYR A 60 0.46 -6.90 2.77
CA TYR A 60 -0.18 -5.60 2.61
C TYR A 60 -0.79 -5.45 1.21
N GLN A 61 -0.05 -5.81 0.15
CA GLN A 61 -0.54 -5.81 -1.23
C GLN A 61 -1.84 -6.60 -1.37
N LYS A 62 -1.87 -7.85 -0.87
CA LYS A 62 -3.07 -8.69 -0.91
C LYS A 62 -4.25 -8.08 -0.15
N ALA A 63 -3.99 -7.42 0.98
CA ALA A 63 -5.04 -6.78 1.77
C ALA A 63 -5.66 -5.58 1.02
N VAL A 64 -4.82 -4.71 0.46
CA VAL A 64 -5.25 -3.56 -0.34
C VAL A 64 -5.99 -4.00 -1.60
N GLN A 65 -5.46 -4.99 -2.34
CA GLN A 65 -6.15 -5.54 -3.52
C GLN A 65 -7.57 -6.01 -3.18
N ARG A 66 -7.74 -6.75 -2.07
CA ARG A 66 -9.07 -7.21 -1.63
C ARG A 66 -10.00 -6.07 -1.25
N GLN A 67 -9.48 -4.98 -0.69
CA GLN A 67 -10.28 -3.80 -0.34
C GLN A 67 -10.71 -3.03 -1.59
N LEU A 68 -9.78 -2.79 -2.53
CA LEU A 68 -10.08 -2.11 -3.79
C LEU A 68 -11.09 -2.92 -4.63
N LEU A 69 -10.93 -4.24 -4.70
CA LEU A 69 -11.91 -5.13 -5.36
C LEU A 69 -13.29 -5.13 -4.69
N ARG A 70 -13.39 -4.74 -3.41
CA ARG A 70 -14.67 -4.60 -2.68
C ARG A 70 -15.34 -3.24 -2.88
N GLY A 71 -14.81 -2.40 -3.76
CA GLY A 71 -15.31 -1.04 -4.00
C GLY A 71 -14.57 0.05 -3.22
N GLY A 72 -13.39 -0.25 -2.68
CA GLY A 72 -12.51 0.78 -2.13
C GLY A 72 -12.01 1.71 -3.22
N THR A 73 -12.03 3.02 -2.98
CA THR A 73 -11.54 4.05 -3.92
C THR A 73 -10.07 4.39 -3.71
N VAL A 74 -9.52 4.11 -2.53
CA VAL A 74 -8.13 4.44 -2.17
C VAL A 74 -7.43 3.27 -1.46
N PRO A 75 -6.11 3.11 -1.66
CA PRO A 75 -5.34 2.10 -0.95
C PRO A 75 -5.26 2.40 0.56
N LEU A 76 -5.41 1.36 1.38
CA LEU A 76 -5.16 1.45 2.82
C LEU A 76 -3.71 1.85 3.11
N LYS A 77 -3.43 2.67 4.12
CA LYS A 77 -2.04 2.96 4.52
C LYS A 77 -1.37 1.74 5.16
N LEU A 78 -0.04 1.62 5.05
CA LEU A 78 0.69 0.50 5.65
C LEU A 78 0.62 0.58 7.18
N SER A 79 0.75 1.77 7.74
CA SER A 79 0.62 2.03 9.18
C SER A 79 -0.73 1.54 9.72
N GLU A 80 -1.82 1.80 8.99
CA GLU A 80 -3.15 1.29 9.32
C GLU A 80 -3.20 -0.25 9.26
N PHE A 81 -2.67 -0.86 8.20
CA PHE A 81 -2.60 -2.31 8.09
C PHE A 81 -1.85 -2.96 9.27
N LEU A 82 -0.72 -2.37 9.67
CA LEU A 82 0.07 -2.82 10.82
C LEU A 82 -0.67 -2.64 12.14
N ARG A 83 -1.44 -1.55 12.29
CA ARG A 83 -2.29 -1.30 13.46
C ARG A 83 -3.38 -2.36 13.59
N THR A 84 -4.03 -2.72 12.48
CA THR A 84 -5.06 -3.78 12.45
C THR A 84 -4.47 -5.15 12.81
N LYS A 85 -3.24 -5.43 12.35
CA LYS A 85 -2.49 -6.64 12.74
C LYS A 85 -2.15 -6.66 14.23
N SER A 86 -1.72 -5.53 14.78
CA SER A 86 -1.37 -5.41 16.20
C SER A 86 -2.59 -5.59 17.09
N LYS A 87 -3.73 -5.01 16.72
CA LYS A 87 -5.03 -5.26 17.39
C LYS A 87 -5.46 -6.73 17.32
N LYS A 88 -5.24 -7.40 16.19
CA LYS A 88 -5.54 -8.83 16.04
C LYS A 88 -4.66 -9.75 16.90
N LYS A 89 -3.39 -9.38 17.11
CA LYS A 89 -2.51 -10.11 18.04
C LYS A 89 -2.91 -9.87 19.50
N ALA A 90 -3.24 -8.63 19.86
CA ALA A 90 -3.65 -8.28 21.22
C ALA A 90 -5.01 -8.88 21.62
N ALA A 91 -5.91 -9.15 20.65
CA ALA A 91 -7.18 -9.81 20.90
C ALA A 91 -7.10 -11.35 21.01
N LEU A 92 -5.90 -11.93 20.83
CA LEU A 92 -5.65 -13.37 20.88
C LEU A 92 -4.56 -13.74 21.90
N SER A 93 -4.28 -12.85 22.86
CA SER A 93 -3.38 -13.06 24.01
C SER A 93 -4.15 -12.78 25.29
#